data_AF-A0A9P3AXH0-F1
#
_entry.id   AF-A0A9P3AXH0-F1
#
_cell.length_a   1.000
_cell.length_b   1.000
_cell.length_c   1.000
_cell.angle_alpha   90.00
_cell.angle_beta   90.00
_cell.angle_gamma   90.00
#
_symmetry.space_group_name_H-M   'P 1'
#
loop_
_entity.id
_entity.type
_entity.pdbx_description
1 polymer ?
#
loop_
_entity_poly.entity_id
_entity_poly.type
_entity_poly.pdbx_seq_one_letter_code
_entity_poly.pdbx_strand_id
1 'polypeptide(L)'
;MAIEITDTELSRLVDVGLAAAHLGVIGRARSLFESLLQYKEHAPARIGLALTYLTVGDFERSETILRDEVLASNPKDPEALAILGLTLILSGRSEDGVAVLDRVPPNSGGGKLVAALSRLS
;
A
#
# COMPACT_ATOMS: atom_id res chain seq x y z
N MET A 1 -1.17 -18.97 -24.96
CA MET A 1 0.11 -18.30 -24.62
C MET A 1 -0.12 -17.59 -23.29
N ALA A 2 0.27 -18.22 -22.18
CA ALA A 2 0.10 -17.63 -20.86
C ALA A 2 1.20 -16.58 -20.68
N ILE A 3 0.82 -15.33 -20.44
CA ILE A 3 1.77 -14.26 -20.17
C ILE A 3 2.25 -14.49 -18.73
N GLU A 4 3.46 -15.04 -18.57
CA GLU A 4 4.16 -15.08 -17.28
C GLU A 4 4.56 -13.65 -16.93
N ILE A 5 3.86 -13.04 -15.97
CA ILE A 5 4.25 -11.73 -15.44
C ILE A 5 5.44 -11.94 -14.51
N THR A 6 6.59 -11.39 -14.89
CA THR A 6 7.82 -11.49 -14.10
C THR A 6 7.79 -10.54 -12.89
N ASP A 7 8.55 -10.82 -11.83
CA ASP A 7 8.63 -9.96 -10.64
C ASP A 7 9.06 -8.51 -10.98
N THR A 8 9.80 -8.32 -12.08
CA THR A 8 10.19 -7.00 -12.58
C THR A 8 9.00 -6.24 -13.20
N GLU A 9 8.12 -6.93 -13.93
CA GLU A 9 6.88 -6.35 -14.46
C GLU A 9 5.88 -6.03 -13.34
N LEU A 10 5.93 -6.79 -12.26
CA LEU A 10 5.15 -6.61 -11.04
C LEU A 10 5.57 -5.37 -10.25
N SER A 11 6.88 -5.15 -10.04
CA SER A 11 7.40 -3.90 -9.46
C SER A 11 7.06 -2.68 -10.32
N ARG A 12 7.13 -2.81 -11.65
CA ARG A 12 6.73 -1.74 -12.57
C ARG A 12 5.24 -1.40 -12.47
N LEU A 13 4.40 -2.39 -12.18
CA LEU A 13 2.96 -2.18 -11.95
C LEU A 13 2.67 -1.46 -10.63
N VAL A 14 3.50 -1.66 -9.60
CA VAL A 14 3.42 -0.91 -8.32
C VAL A 14 3.77 0.57 -8.55
N ASP A 15 4.83 0.85 -9.31
CA ASP A 15 5.18 2.23 -9.70
C ASP A 15 4.06 2.90 -10.52
N VAL A 16 3.40 2.13 -11.41
CA VAL A 16 2.23 2.59 -12.18
C VAL A 16 1.01 2.77 -11.28
N GLY A 17 0.80 1.96 -10.25
CA GLY A 17 -0.27 2.12 -9.26
C GLY A 17 -0.12 3.39 -8.43
N LEU A 18 1.12 3.69 -7.98
CA LEU A 18 1.45 4.94 -7.30
C LEU A 18 1.28 6.17 -8.21
N ALA A 19 1.64 6.05 -9.49
CA ALA A 19 1.48 7.11 -10.48
C ALA A 19 0.01 7.31 -10.92
N ALA A 20 -0.76 6.24 -11.04
CA ALA A 20 -2.19 6.28 -11.38
C ALA A 20 -3.02 6.85 -10.23
N ALA A 21 -2.58 6.63 -8.98
CA ALA A 21 -3.16 7.28 -7.82
C ALA A 21 -2.96 8.80 -7.83
N HIS A 22 -1.79 9.27 -8.30
CA HIS A 22 -1.52 10.69 -8.51
C HIS A 22 -2.27 11.31 -9.71
N LEU A 23 -2.66 10.51 -10.72
CA LEU A 23 -3.31 11.01 -11.94
C LEU A 23 -4.86 11.01 -11.90
N GLY A 24 -5.47 10.74 -10.75
CA GLY A 24 -6.93 10.72 -10.59
C GLY A 24 -7.61 9.49 -11.23
N VAL A 25 -6.85 8.47 -11.61
CA VAL A 25 -7.37 7.26 -12.28
C VAL A 25 -7.45 6.07 -11.29
N ILE A 26 -7.83 6.35 -10.05
CA ILE A 26 -7.89 5.37 -8.96
C ILE A 26 -8.75 4.15 -9.31
N GLY A 27 -9.87 4.35 -10.00
CA GLY A 27 -10.74 3.26 -10.41
C GLY A 27 -10.05 2.22 -11.29
N ARG A 28 -9.20 2.65 -12.25
CA ARG A 28 -8.46 1.71 -13.11
C ARG A 28 -7.34 1.01 -12.35
N ALA A 29 -6.65 1.73 -11.45
CA ALA A 29 -5.62 1.13 -10.60
C ALA A 29 -6.23 0.03 -9.72
N ARG A 30 -7.40 0.28 -9.13
CA ARG A 30 -8.14 -0.72 -8.34
C ARG A 30 -8.47 -1.96 -9.15
N SER A 31 -9.10 -1.80 -10.31
CA SER A 31 -9.46 -2.94 -11.16
C SER A 31 -8.24 -3.75 -11.60
N LEU A 32 -7.10 -3.10 -11.82
CA LEU A 32 -5.85 -3.79 -12.17
C LEU A 32 -5.33 -4.65 -11.03
N PHE A 33 -5.30 -4.12 -9.79
CA PHE A 33 -4.87 -4.89 -8.63
C PHE A 33 -5.83 -6.04 -8.32
N GLU A 34 -7.14 -5.80 -8.39
CA GLU A 34 -8.15 -6.86 -8.24
C GLU A 34 -7.98 -7.97 -9.29
N SER A 35 -7.75 -7.60 -10.55
CA SER A 35 -7.51 -8.58 -11.62
C SER A 35 -6.24 -9.40 -11.37
N LEU A 36 -5.14 -8.77 -10.94
CA LEU A 36 -3.90 -9.47 -10.60
C LEU A 36 -4.10 -10.52 -9.50
N LEU A 37 -4.83 -10.13 -8.44
CA LEU A 37 -5.08 -10.99 -7.29
C LEU A 37 -5.99 -12.19 -7.62
N GLN A 38 -6.78 -12.13 -8.70
CA GLN A 38 -7.52 -13.30 -9.19
C GLN A 38 -6.62 -14.41 -9.73
N TYR A 39 -5.42 -14.06 -10.23
CA TYR A 39 -4.50 -15.01 -10.83
C TYR A 39 -3.43 -15.50 -9.85
N LYS A 40 -2.96 -14.62 -8.95
CA LYS A 40 -1.87 -14.95 -8.02
C LYS A 40 -1.93 -14.07 -6.78
N GLU A 41 -1.83 -14.71 -5.62
CA GLU A 41 -1.57 -14.01 -4.35
C GLU A 41 -0.27 -13.21 -4.44
N HIS A 42 -0.37 -11.91 -4.21
CA HIS A 42 0.76 -11.00 -4.37
C HIS A 42 0.66 -9.83 -3.39
N ALA A 43 1.46 -9.88 -2.32
CA ALA A 43 1.45 -8.88 -1.26
C ALA A 43 1.57 -7.42 -1.77
N PRO A 44 2.50 -7.08 -2.67
CA PRO A 44 2.57 -5.72 -3.22
C PRO A 44 1.32 -5.28 -3.99
N ALA A 45 0.64 -6.20 -4.70
CA ALA A 45 -0.63 -5.86 -5.37
C ALA A 45 -1.75 -5.62 -4.35
N ARG A 46 -1.75 -6.37 -3.24
CA ARG A 46 -2.68 -6.19 -2.13
C ARG A 46 -2.46 -4.87 -1.38
N ILE A 47 -1.20 -4.49 -1.15
CA ILE A 47 -0.83 -3.16 -0.61
C ILE A 47 -1.27 -2.06 -1.58
N GLY A 48 -1.05 -2.24 -2.89
CA GLY A 48 -1.53 -1.32 -3.92
C GLY A 48 -3.05 -1.14 -3.89
N LEU A 49 -3.81 -2.23 -3.71
CA LEU A 49 -5.26 -2.19 -3.52
C LEU A 49 -5.66 -1.37 -2.29
N ALA A 50 -5.01 -1.60 -1.14
CA ALA A 50 -5.24 -0.83 0.09
C ALA A 50 -4.94 0.67 -0.10
N LEU A 51 -3.90 1.02 -0.86
CA LEU A 51 -3.57 2.40 -1.20
C LEU A 51 -4.67 3.06 -2.06
N THR A 52 -5.34 2.30 -2.95
CA THR A 52 -6.47 2.84 -3.70
C THR A 52 -7.66 3.19 -2.82
N TYR A 53 -7.85 2.48 -1.70
CA TYR A 53 -8.91 2.78 -0.72
C TYR A 53 -8.53 3.97 0.14
N LEU A 54 -7.28 4.03 0.59
CA LEU A 54 -6.72 5.20 1.30
C LEU A 54 -6.92 6.49 0.49
N THR A 55 -6.61 6.45 -0.81
CA THR A 55 -6.66 7.65 -1.67
C THR A 55 -8.08 8.21 -1.85
N VAL A 56 -9.12 7.37 -1.74
CA VAL A 56 -10.52 7.82 -1.83
C VAL A 56 -11.16 8.07 -0.46
N GLY A 57 -10.37 8.00 0.63
CA GLY A 57 -10.86 8.20 1.99
C GLY A 57 -11.58 7.00 2.59
N ASP A 58 -11.54 5.83 1.95
CA ASP A 58 -12.09 4.59 2.49
C ASP A 58 -11.03 3.94 3.41
N PHE A 59 -10.84 4.58 4.56
CA PHE A 59 -9.79 4.19 5.52
C PHE A 59 -10.06 2.83 6.14
N GLU A 60 -11.32 2.47 6.34
CA GLU A 60 -11.72 1.18 6.92
C GLU A 60 -11.27 0.01 6.04
N ARG A 61 -11.58 0.03 4.74
CA ARG A 61 -11.11 -1.03 3.83
C ARG A 61 -9.60 -1.06 3.69
N SER A 62 -8.97 0.11 3.65
CA SER A 62 -7.51 0.20 3.62
C SER A 62 -6.90 -0.50 4.83
N GLU A 63 -7.38 -0.20 6.04
CA GLU A 63 -6.90 -0.81 7.28
C GLU A 63 -7.12 -2.32 7.30
N THR A 64 -8.32 -2.79 6.95
CA THR A 64 -8.65 -4.24 6.91
C THR A 64 -7.70 -5.01 5.99
N ILE A 65 -7.48 -4.53 4.76
CA ILE A 65 -6.56 -5.19 3.82
C ILE A 65 -5.12 -5.18 4.38
N LEU A 66 -4.67 -4.09 4.98
CA LEU A 66 -3.30 -4.03 5.49
C LEU A 66 -3.11 -4.99 6.66
N ARG A 67 -4.07 -5.06 7.59
CA ARG A 67 -3.97 -5.90 8.79
C ARG A 67 -4.19 -7.37 8.49
N ASP A 68 -5.30 -7.70 7.86
CA ASP A 68 -5.81 -9.08 7.82
C ASP A 68 -5.22 -9.85 6.63
N GLU A 69 -4.80 -9.12 5.61
CA GLU A 69 -4.47 -9.69 4.32
C GLU A 69 -2.97 -9.60 4.00
N VAL A 70 -2.25 -8.61 4.54
CA VAL A 70 -0.81 -8.43 4.34
C VAL A 70 -0.02 -8.69 5.63
N LEU A 71 -0.31 -7.93 6.69
CA LEU A 71 0.44 -8.02 7.95
C LEU A 71 0.15 -9.30 8.74
N ALA A 72 -0.98 -9.95 8.53
CA ALA A 72 -1.25 -11.28 9.07
C ALA A 72 -0.21 -12.32 8.61
N SER A 73 0.23 -12.23 7.35
CA SER A 73 1.22 -13.13 6.75
C SER A 73 2.65 -12.62 6.92
N ASN A 74 2.86 -11.31 6.85
CA ASN A 74 4.16 -10.67 7.07
C ASN A 74 4.04 -9.47 8.02
N PRO A 75 4.11 -9.68 9.36
CA PRO A 75 3.88 -8.63 10.36
C PRO A 75 4.90 -7.48 10.36
N LYS A 76 5.99 -7.62 9.61
CA LYS A 76 7.09 -6.64 9.51
C LYS A 76 7.25 -6.10 8.10
N ASP A 77 6.25 -6.28 7.24
CA ASP A 77 6.27 -5.71 5.90
C ASP A 77 6.38 -4.17 6.00
N PRO A 78 7.49 -3.57 5.54
CA PRO A 78 7.76 -2.16 5.77
C PRO A 78 6.78 -1.25 5.02
N GLU A 79 6.30 -1.69 3.86
CA GLU A 79 5.46 -0.90 2.98
C GLU A 79 4.01 -0.94 3.49
N ALA A 80 3.53 -2.12 3.90
CA ALA A 80 2.23 -2.24 4.55
C ALA A 80 2.15 -1.46 5.88
N LEU A 81 3.21 -1.47 6.69
CA LEU A 81 3.28 -0.67 7.92
C LEU A 81 3.24 0.83 7.61
N ALA A 82 3.96 1.29 6.57
CA ALA A 82 3.93 2.70 6.18
C ALA A 82 2.53 3.15 5.72
N ILE A 83 1.87 2.37 4.86
CA ILE A 83 0.51 2.68 4.41
C ILE A 83 -0.49 2.58 5.57
N LEU A 84 -0.35 1.62 6.50
CA LEU A 84 -1.25 1.52 7.65
C LEU A 84 -1.11 2.73 8.58
N GLY A 85 0.12 3.16 8.87
CA GLY A 85 0.34 4.35 9.69
C GLY A 85 -0.28 5.60 9.07
N LEU A 86 -0.16 5.76 7.74
CA LEU A 86 -0.84 6.80 6.98
C LEU A 86 -2.37 6.72 7.06
N THR A 87 -2.94 5.52 6.85
CA THR A 87 -4.38 5.27 6.96
C THR A 87 -4.92 5.65 8.33
N LEU A 88 -4.19 5.33 9.40
CA LEU A 88 -4.54 5.69 10.77
C LEU A 88 -4.48 7.20 11.02
N ILE A 89 -3.42 7.87 10.56
CA ILE A 89 -3.31 9.34 10.70
C ILE A 89 -4.45 10.04 9.97
N LEU A 90 -4.71 9.67 8.71
CA LEU A 90 -5.73 10.31 7.87
C LEU A 90 -7.17 10.00 8.33
N SER A 91 -7.39 8.90 9.04
CA SER A 91 -8.66 8.59 9.72
C SER A 91 -8.83 9.27 11.09
N GLY A 92 -7.87 10.10 11.50
CA GLY A 92 -7.90 10.84 12.77
C GLY A 92 -7.25 10.12 13.96
N ARG A 93 -6.76 8.90 13.77
CA ARG A 93 -6.05 8.09 14.79
C ARG A 93 -4.54 8.34 14.72
N SER A 94 -4.15 9.61 14.90
CA SER A 94 -2.76 10.04 14.69
C SER A 94 -1.76 9.35 15.62
N GLU A 95 -2.09 9.16 16.90
CA GLU A 95 -1.22 8.48 17.86
C GLU A 95 -0.94 7.03 17.47
N ASP A 96 -1.99 6.27 17.15
CA ASP A 96 -1.87 4.89 16.65
C ASP A 96 -1.03 4.83 15.37
N GLY A 97 -1.24 5.78 14.47
CA GLY A 97 -0.53 5.83 13.20
C GLY A 97 0.96 6.08 13.38
N VAL A 98 1.35 7.04 14.22
CA VAL A 98 2.77 7.29 14.55
C VAL A 98 3.42 6.05 15.17
N ALA A 99 2.74 5.38 16.12
CA ALA A 99 3.24 4.15 16.73
C ALA A 99 3.45 3.02 15.71
N VAL A 100 2.63 2.96 14.65
CA VAL A 100 2.83 2.04 13.53
C VAL A 100 4.01 2.46 12.66
N LEU A 101 4.17 3.76 12.35
CA LEU A 101 5.27 4.27 11.54
C LEU A 101 6.64 4.07 12.21
N ASP A 102 6.72 4.13 13.54
CA ASP A 102 7.95 3.88 14.31
C ASP A 102 8.49 2.45 14.13
N ARG A 103 7.63 1.52 13.69
CA ARG A 103 8.02 0.13 13.40
C ARG A 103 8.63 -0.03 12.00
N VAL A 104 8.56 1.00 11.15
CA VAL A 104 9.07 0.95 9.78
C VAL A 104 10.59 1.11 9.79
N PRO A 105 11.37 0.15 9.27
CA PRO A 105 12.82 0.29 9.19
C PRO A 105 13.23 1.48 8.29
N PRO A 106 14.08 2.40 8.75
CA PRO A 106 14.39 3.64 8.01
C PRO A 106 15.05 3.42 6.65
N ASN A 107 15.78 2.31 6.48
CA ASN A 107 16.47 1.97 5.23
C ASN A 107 15.63 1.12 4.25
N SER A 108 14.32 1.02 4.45
CA SER A 108 13.40 0.23 3.61
C SER A 108 12.62 1.09 2.59
N GLY A 109 11.89 0.44 1.68
CA GLY A 109 10.95 1.13 0.77
C GLY A 109 9.94 1.98 1.53
N GLY A 110 9.26 1.39 2.53
CA GLY A 110 8.38 2.12 3.45
C GLY A 110 9.08 3.23 4.23
N GLY A 111 10.34 3.03 4.64
CA GLY A 111 11.12 4.05 5.35
C GLY A 111 11.35 5.33 4.54
N LYS A 112 11.56 5.20 3.22
CA LYS A 112 11.63 6.36 2.30
C LYS A 112 10.29 7.11 2.24
N LEU A 113 9.18 6.37 2.28
CA LEU A 113 7.83 6.91 2.26
C LEU A 113 7.53 7.71 3.53
N VAL A 114 7.90 7.15 4.70
CA VAL A 114 7.83 7.85 6.00
C VAL A 114 8.68 9.12 6.00
N ALA A 115 9.93 9.04 5.54
CA ALA A 115 10.82 10.20 5.49
C ALA A 115 10.32 11.33 4.57
N ALA A 116 9.56 11.00 3.51
CA ALA A 116 8.94 12.01 2.65
C ALA A 116 7.81 12.76 3.37
N LEU A 117 7.02 12.07 4.20
CA LEU A 117 5.91 12.66 4.94
C LEU A 117 6.40 13.64 6.02
N SER A 118 7.46 13.28 6.76
CA SER A 118 8.04 14.14 7.80
C SER A 118 8.62 15.46 7.28
N ARG A 119 8.78 15.61 5.96
CA ARG A 119 9.26 16.84 5.32
C ARG A 119 8.13 17.77 4.87
N LEU A 120 6.89 17.29 4.87
CA LEU A 120 5.71 18.03 4.43
C LEU A 120 4.95 18.69 5.60
N SER A 121 5.29 18.33 6.83
CA SER A 121 4.82 18.92 8.11
C SER A 121 5.78 20.00 8.60
#